data_AF-A0A846TNV3-F1
#
_entry.id   AF-A0A846TNV3-F1
#
_cell.length_a   1.000
_cell.length_b   1.000
_cell.length_c   1.000
_cell.angle_alpha   90.00
_cell.angle_beta   90.00
_cell.angle_gamma   90.00
#
_symmetry.space_group_name_H-M   'P 1'
#
loop_
_entity.id
_entity.type
_entity.pdbx_description
1 polymer ?
#
loop_
_entity_poly.entity_id
_entity_poly.type
_entity_poly.pdbx_seq_one_letter_code
_entity_poly.pdbx_strand_id
1 'polypeptide(L)'
;QDSSPPIPPDVIREMLGEEPESAAEEILQHIDPVPLATGSIGQAHLATFRGAEVVVKIRRHEHRREEDQGLGGPRRGARRRA
;
A
#
# COMPACT_ATOMS: atom_id res chain seq x y z
N GLN A 1 -5.07 0.35 24.49
CA GLN A 1 -3.75 -0.09 23.99
C GLN A 1 -3.04 1.13 23.44
N ASP A 2 -1.71 1.05 23.34
CA ASP A 2 -0.76 2.03 22.79
C ASP A 2 -0.09 2.93 23.84
N SER A 3 0.87 2.35 24.57
CA SER A 3 1.89 3.08 25.33
C SER A 3 3.15 3.33 24.50
N SER A 4 3.01 3.52 23.18
CA SER A 4 4.14 3.99 22.37
C SER A 4 4.13 5.52 22.35
N PRO A 5 5.20 6.19 22.77
CA PRO A 5 5.24 7.65 22.77
C PRO A 5 5.03 8.19 21.35
N PRO A 6 4.22 9.25 21.20
CA PRO A 6 4.00 9.86 19.90
C PRO A 6 5.31 10.38 19.32
N ILE A 7 5.59 10.04 18.06
CA ILE A 7 6.75 10.58 17.34
C ILE A 7 6.57 12.10 17.21
N PRO A 8 7.59 12.92 17.56
CA PRO A 8 7.50 14.36 17.41
C PRO A 8 7.26 14.79 15.94
N PRO A 9 6.44 15.83 15.68
CA PRO A 9 6.12 16.28 14.33
C PRO A 9 7.34 16.67 13.48
N ASP A 10 8.41 17.15 14.12
CA ASP A 10 9.61 17.58 13.41
C ASP A 10 10.40 16.39 12.86
N VAL A 11 10.41 15.26 13.57
CA VAL A 11 10.97 13.99 13.08
C VAL A 11 10.16 13.50 11.87
N ILE A 12 8.82 13.61 11.92
CA ILE A 12 7.96 13.23 10.79
C ILE A 12 8.26 14.09 9.56
N ARG A 13 8.49 15.40 9.73
CA ARG A 13 8.84 16.31 8.63
C ARG A 13 10.20 15.99 8.03
N GLU A 14 11.19 15.65 8.85
CA GLU A 14 12.50 15.21 8.40
C GLU A 14 12.41 13.90 7.61
N MET A 15 11.63 12.92 8.12
CA MET A 15 11.36 11.66 7.42
C MET A 15 10.69 11.86 6.05
N LEU A 16 9.82 12.87 5.92
CA LEU A 16 9.14 13.23 4.68
C LEU A 16 9.97 14.13 3.75
N GLY A 17 11.06 14.72 4.23
CA GLY A 17 11.93 15.63 3.48
C GLY A 17 13.00 14.93 2.64
N GLU A 18 13.27 13.66 2.93
CA GLU A 18 14.11 12.78 2.11
C GLU A 18 13.31 12.23 0.93
N GLU A 19 13.99 11.92 -0.18
CA GLU A 19 13.35 11.26 -1.33
C GLU A 19 12.62 10.00 -0.84
N PRO A 20 11.29 9.90 -1.04
CA PRO A 20 10.45 8.91 -0.37
C PRO A 20 10.87 7.46 -0.70
N GLU A 21 11.53 7.24 -1.82
CA GLU A 21 12.13 5.97 -2.23
C GLU A 21 13.28 5.55 -1.30
N SER A 22 14.20 6.46 -0.93
CA SER A 22 15.36 6.11 -0.10
C SER A 22 14.97 5.80 1.34
N ALA A 23 14.03 6.58 1.89
CA ALA A 23 13.48 6.34 3.22
C ALA A 23 12.70 5.02 3.29
N ALA A 24 11.91 4.70 2.25
CA ALA A 24 11.18 3.44 2.19
C ALA A 24 12.13 2.22 2.12
N GLU A 25 13.21 2.30 1.34
CA GLU A 25 14.20 1.22 1.24
C GLU A 25 14.91 0.95 2.57
N GLU A 26 15.27 1.98 3.32
CA GLU A 26 15.88 1.82 4.66
C GLU A 26 14.89 1.16 5.64
N ILE A 27 13.65 1.63 5.66
CA ILE A 27 12.60 1.08 6.53
C ILE A 27 12.35 -0.40 6.20
N LEU A 28 12.28 -0.75 4.92
CA LEU A 28 12.02 -2.13 4.47
C LEU A 28 13.16 -3.10 4.82
N GLN A 29 14.40 -2.62 4.99
CA GLN A 29 15.52 -3.47 5.43
C GLN A 29 15.40 -3.89 6.90
N HIS A 30 14.69 -3.11 7.71
CA HIS A 30 14.60 -3.30 9.16
C HIS A 30 13.16 -3.47 9.65
N ILE A 31 12.24 -3.82 8.75
CA ILE A 31 10.84 -4.11 9.10
C ILE A 31 10.70 -5.52 9.66
N ASP A 32 9.94 -5.65 10.75
CA ASP A 32 9.53 -6.94 11.28
C ASP A 32 8.48 -7.56 10.34
N PRO A 33 8.72 -8.77 9.78
CA PRO A 33 7.76 -9.44 8.92
C PRO A 33 6.45 -9.81 9.65
N VAL A 34 6.45 -9.89 10.98
CA VAL A 34 5.27 -10.17 11.78
C VAL A 34 4.51 -8.87 12.05
N PRO A 35 3.22 -8.76 11.63
CA PRO A 35 2.45 -7.55 11.88
C PRO A 35 2.10 -7.42 13.36
N LEU A 36 2.24 -6.21 13.90
CA LEU A 36 1.74 -5.83 15.22
C LEU A 36 0.20 -5.82 15.24
N ALA A 37 -0.41 -5.41 14.13
CA ALA A 37 -1.85 -5.37 13.97
C ALA A 37 -2.27 -5.51 12.50
N THR A 38 -3.46 -6.07 12.28
CA THR A 38 -4.12 -6.09 10.97
C THR A 38 -5.44 -5.32 11.07
N GLY A 39 -5.63 -4.34 10.19
CA GLY A 39 -6.86 -3.54 10.08
C GLY A 39 -7.57 -3.78 8.75
N SER A 40 -8.76 -3.17 8.59
CA SER A 40 -9.59 -3.32 7.38
C SER A 40 -8.90 -2.86 6.08
N ILE A 41 -8.00 -1.89 6.16
CA ILE A 41 -7.32 -1.27 5.00
C ILE A 41 -5.84 -1.67 4.85
N GLY A 42 -5.31 -2.51 5.74
CA GLY A 42 -3.87 -2.81 5.73
C GLY A 42 -3.33 -3.44 7.01
N GLN A 43 -2.01 -3.46 7.11
CA GLN A 43 -1.25 -4.04 8.23
C GLN A 43 -0.32 -2.99 8.84
N ALA A 44 -0.03 -3.13 10.13
CA ALA A 44 0.93 -2.33 10.85
C ALA A 44 2.09 -3.21 11.31
N HIS A 45 3.32 -2.79 11.00
CA HIS A 45 4.55 -3.50 11.31
C HIS A 45 5.47 -2.60 12.14
N LEU A 46 6.32 -3.22 12.97
CA LEU A 46 7.43 -2.53 13.62
C LEU A 46 8.58 -2.41 12.61
N ALA A 47 9.29 -1.29 12.63
CA ALA A 47 10.55 -1.14 11.90
C ALA A 47 11.52 -0.24 12.67
N THR A 48 12.77 -0.24 12.25
CA THR A 48 13.77 0.74 12.69
C THR A 48 14.11 1.69 11.54
N PHE A 49 14.08 3.00 11.79
CA PHE A 49 14.52 4.02 10.85
C PHE A 49 15.48 4.97 11.55
N ARG A 50 16.70 5.15 11.02
CA ARG A 50 17.75 6.00 11.64
C ARG A 50 17.95 5.76 13.14
N GLY A 51 17.80 4.51 13.59
CA GLY A 51 17.96 4.11 14.99
C GLY A 51 16.74 4.37 15.90
N ALA A 52 15.62 4.85 15.36
CA ALA A 52 14.36 5.00 16.09
C ALA A 52 13.35 3.89 15.72
N GLU A 53 12.61 3.39 16.71
CA GLU A 53 11.49 2.48 16.47
C GLU A 53 10.30 3.22 15.89
N VAL A 54 9.79 2.74 14.75
CA VAL A 54 8.65 3.33 14.03
C VAL A 54 7.61 2.28 13.68
N VAL A 55 6.35 2.70 13.58
CA VAL A 55 5.26 1.83 13.12
C VAL A 55 4.94 2.15 11.66
N VAL A 56 5.12 1.16 10.79
CA VAL A 56 4.90 1.27 9.35
C VAL A 56 3.53 0.69 9.02
N LYS A 57 2.67 1.50 8.40
CA LYS A 57 1.33 1.06 7.95
C LYS A 57 1.36 0.78 6.45
N ILE A 58 1.23 -0.49 6.08
CA ILE A 58 1.19 -0.95 4.70
C ILE A 58 -0.28 -1.07 4.28
N ARG A 59 -0.69 -0.28 3.28
CA ARG A 59 -2.04 -0.40 2.71
C ARG A 59 -2.13 -1.68 1.88
N ARG A 60 -3.21 -2.43 2.05
CA ARG A 60 -3.52 -3.55 1.17
C ARG A 60 -3.82 -2.98 -0.21
N HIS A 61 -2.98 -3.29 -1.20
CA HIS A 61 -3.31 -2.95 -2.58
C HIS A 61 -4.41 -3.90 -3.04
N GLU A 62 -5.62 -3.40 -3.18
CA GLU A 62 -6.65 -4.10 -3.94
C GLU A 62 -6.22 -4.07 -5.41
N HIS A 63 -5.62 -5.17 -5.88
CA HIS A 63 -5.48 -5.37 -7.31
C HIS A 63 -6.87 -5.30 -7.92
N ARG A 64 -7.23 -4.19 -8.56
CA ARG A 64 -8.33 -4.16 -9.52
C ARG A 64 -7.94 -5.19 -10.58
N ARG A 65 -8.55 -6.36 -10.54
CA ARG A 65 -8.51 -7.26 -11.69
C ARG A 65 -9.22 -6.52 -12.82
N GLU A 66 -8.48 -6.13 -13.85
CA GLU A 66 -9.07 -5.83 -15.14
C GLU A 66 -9.58 -7.15 -15.71
N GLU A 67 -10.82 -7.48 -15.39
CA GLU A 67 -11.55 -8.53 -16.10
C GLU A 67 -12.31 -7.87 -17.26
N ASP A 68 -11.96 -8.34 -18.46
CA ASP A 68 -12.69 -8.32 -19.73
C ASP A 68 -12.44 -7.17 -20.74
N GLN A 69 -11.35 -7.30 -21.48
CA GLN A 69 -11.36 -7.00 -22.93
C GLN A 69 -11.71 -8.28 -23.70
N GLY A 70 -12.95 -8.42 -24.19
CA GLY A 70 -13.23 -9.37 -25.26
C GLY A 70 -14.70 -9.71 -25.55
N LEU A 71 -15.21 -9.15 -26.66
CA LEU A 71 -16.24 -9.70 -27.56
C LEU A 71 -17.72 -9.40 -27.27
N GLY A 72 -18.25 -8.43 -28.03
CA GLY A 72 -19.69 -8.22 -28.18
C GLY A 72 -20.11 -7.38 -29.39
N GLY A 73 -19.40 -7.47 -30.52
CA GLY A 73 -19.85 -6.82 -31.76
C GLY A 73 -21.11 -7.51 -32.30
N PRO A 74 -22.21 -6.79 -32.63
CA PRO A 74 -23.40 -7.42 -33.18
C PRO A 74 -23.12 -7.92 -34.61
N ARG A 75 -23.19 -9.25 -34.80
CA ARG A 75 -23.16 -9.87 -36.12
C ARG A 75 -24.43 -9.52 -36.91
N ARG A 76 -24.25 -8.97 -38.10
CA ARG A 76 -25.25 -8.82 -39.16
C ARG A 76 -26.06 -10.10 -39.36
N GLY A 77 -27.36 -10.04 -39.09
CA GLY A 77 -28.35 -10.96 -39.62
C GLY A 77 -29.00 -10.36 -40.85
N ALA A 78 -28.49 -10.67 -42.04
CA ALA A 78 -29.22 -10.46 -43.29
C ALA A 78 -30.24 -11.60 -43.46
N ARG A 79 -31.54 -11.28 -43.57
CA ARG A 79 -32.48 -12.12 -44.34
C ARG A 79 -33.38 -11.23 -45.21
N ARG A 80 -33.50 -11.69 -46.45
CA ARG A 80 -34.09 -11.03 -47.63
C ARG A 80 -35.62 -11.12 -47.63
N ARG A 81 -36.22 -10.14 -48.32
CA ARG A 81 -37.42 -10.13 -49.19
C ARG A 81 -38.48 -11.23 -48.98
N ALA A 82 -39.73 -10.77 -48.87
CA ALA A 82 -40.79 -11.12 -49.82
C ALA A 82 -41.41 -9.80 -50.31
#